data_AF-A0AAJ1UZV4-F1
#
_entry.id   AF-A0AAJ1UZV4-F1
#
_cell.length_a   1.000
_cell.length_b   1.000
_cell.length_c   1.000
_cell.angle_alpha   90.00
_cell.angle_beta   90.00
_cell.angle_gamma   90.00
#
_symmetry.space_group_name_H-M   'P 1'
#
loop_
_entity.id
_entity.type
_entity.pdbx_description
1 polymer ?
#
loop_
_entity_poly.entity_id
_entity_poly.type
_entity_poly.pdbx_seq_one_letter_code
_entity_poly.pdbx_strand_id
1 'polypeptide(L)'
;MISARLCSKPGCSRPAVATLTYDYADATAVLGPLSTYAQPNAYDMCEDHANRFNPPQDWQLIRLVTHFDPVPPSGDDLLALVDAVRQAAKTPTPSSEASQAGGPLRSSASQTTDSPSRSSRPRTYEARERGPFTSQDPDTSSPLDPQSPYAKRRAQFTVISDSDAPHSH
;
A
#
# COMPACT_ATOMS: atom_id res chain seq x y z
N MET A 1 -27.03 6.51 2.57
CA MET A 1 -26.18 5.63 3.39
C MET A 1 -26.09 4.29 2.70
N ILE A 2 -24.88 3.81 2.40
CA ILE A 2 -24.69 2.48 1.81
C ILE A 2 -24.80 1.49 2.97
N SER A 3 -25.87 0.70 3.04
CA SER A 3 -25.98 -0.37 4.03
C SER A 3 -24.89 -1.40 3.77
N ALA A 4 -24.01 -1.62 4.75
CA ALA A 4 -22.99 -2.64 4.68
C ALA A 4 -23.63 -4.03 4.58
N ARG A 5 -23.10 -4.88 3.69
CA ARG A 5 -23.57 -6.24 3.51
C ARG A 5 -23.12 -7.07 4.72
N LEU A 6 -24.03 -7.86 5.29
CA LEU A 6 -23.76 -8.65 6.49
C LEU A 6 -23.40 -10.09 6.12
N CYS A 7 -22.69 -10.76 7.03
CA CYS A 7 -22.37 -12.16 6.87
C CYS A 7 -23.64 -13.02 6.75
N SER A 8 -23.67 -13.94 5.78
CA SER A 8 -24.78 -14.87 5.55
C SER A 8 -24.86 -16.02 6.57
N LYS A 9 -23.87 -16.16 7.47
CA LYS A 9 -23.87 -17.21 8.48
C LYS A 9 -24.93 -16.90 9.56
N PRO A 10 -25.83 -17.86 9.89
CA PRO A 10 -26.85 -17.64 10.92
C PRO A 10 -26.21 -17.22 12.26
N GLY A 11 -26.75 -16.16 12.88
CA GLY A 11 -26.24 -15.62 14.15
C GLY A 11 -25.01 -14.71 14.02
N CYS A 12 -24.52 -14.45 12.80
CA CYS A 12 -23.43 -13.49 12.57
C CYS A 12 -23.96 -12.17 12.00
N SER A 13 -23.77 -11.07 12.73
CA SER A 13 -24.11 -9.71 12.28
C SER A 13 -22.89 -8.89 11.86
N ARG A 14 -21.74 -9.54 11.68
CA ARG A 14 -20.49 -8.85 11.29
C ARG A 14 -20.53 -8.45 9.81
N PRO A 15 -19.86 -7.34 9.44
CA PRO A 15 -19.77 -6.92 8.05
C PRO A 15 -19.06 -8.00 7.22
N ALA A 16 -19.58 -8.26 6.03
CA ALA A 16 -18.95 -9.16 5.08
C ALA A 16 -17.75 -8.49 4.42
N VAL A 17 -16.70 -9.28 4.18
CA VAL A 17 -15.45 -8.84 3.52
C VAL A 17 -15.07 -9.74 2.35
N ALA A 18 -15.68 -10.92 2.27
CA ALA A 18 -15.44 -11.91 1.23
C ALA A 18 -16.77 -12.41 0.66
N THR A 19 -16.74 -12.86 -0.59
CA THR A 19 -17.86 -13.55 -1.24
C THR A 19 -17.41 -14.97 -1.58
N LEU A 20 -18.23 -15.95 -1.19
CA LEU A 20 -18.08 -17.38 -1.41
C LEU A 20 -19.03 -17.83 -2.51
N THR A 21 -18.50 -18.47 -3.54
CA THR A 21 -19.27 -19.13 -4.60
C THR A 21 -18.95 -20.62 -4.64
N TYR A 22 -19.92 -21.42 -5.07
CA TYR A 22 -19.78 -22.85 -5.25
C TYR A 22 -19.99 -23.22 -6.70
N ASP A 23 -19.05 -23.97 -7.26
CA ASP A 23 -19.22 -24.73 -8.48
C ASP A 23 -19.39 -26.20 -8.13
N TYR A 24 -20.60 -26.70 -8.29
CA TYR A 24 -20.92 -28.09 -7.96
C TYR A 24 -20.42 -29.08 -9.01
N ALA A 25 -20.25 -28.65 -10.27
CA ALA A 25 -19.82 -29.54 -11.35
C ALA A 25 -18.34 -29.91 -11.16
N ASP A 26 -17.53 -28.93 -10.80
CA ASP A 26 -16.10 -29.10 -10.54
C ASP A 26 -15.78 -29.34 -9.06
N ALA A 27 -16.79 -29.56 -8.22
CA ALA A 27 -16.66 -29.71 -6.76
C ALA A 27 -15.74 -28.64 -6.14
N THR A 28 -15.93 -27.38 -6.51
CA THR A 28 -15.02 -26.29 -6.16
C THR A 28 -15.76 -25.20 -5.39
N ALA A 29 -15.14 -24.72 -4.31
CA ALA A 29 -15.55 -23.56 -3.55
C ALA A 29 -14.54 -22.43 -3.79
N VAL A 30 -15.02 -21.27 -4.23
CA VAL A 30 -14.18 -20.10 -4.51
C VAL A 30 -14.48 -19.01 -3.50
N LEU A 31 -13.49 -18.64 -2.70
CA LEU A 31 -13.52 -17.50 -1.80
C LEU A 31 -12.75 -16.35 -2.42
N GLY A 32 -13.43 -15.24 -2.71
CA GLY A 32 -12.82 -14.02 -3.23
C GLY A 32 -13.17 -12.77 -2.42
N PRO A 33 -12.66 -11.59 -2.84
CA PRO A 33 -13.04 -10.31 -2.27
C PRO A 33 -14.55 -10.08 -2.29
N LEU A 34 -15.06 -9.25 -1.36
CA LEU A 34 -16.47 -8.88 -1.37
C LEU A 34 -16.87 -8.33 -2.74
N SER A 35 -17.81 -9.00 -3.39
CA SER A 35 -18.31 -8.57 -4.69
C SER A 35 -18.96 -7.20 -4.59
N THR A 36 -18.73 -6.34 -5.58
CA THR A 36 -19.31 -4.99 -5.66
C THR A 36 -20.83 -5.01 -5.66
N TYR A 37 -21.43 -6.10 -6.14
CA TYR A 37 -22.87 -6.32 -6.19
C TYR A 37 -23.26 -7.64 -5.56
N ALA A 38 -24.48 -7.67 -5.03
CA ALA A 38 -25.08 -8.88 -4.52
C ALA A 38 -25.32 -9.89 -5.64
N GLN A 39 -24.60 -11.01 -5.58
CA GLN A 39 -24.85 -12.13 -6.48
C GLN A 39 -25.91 -13.05 -5.86
N PRO A 40 -26.90 -13.52 -6.65
CA PRO A 40 -28.03 -14.29 -6.14
C PRO A 40 -27.65 -15.69 -5.62
N ASN A 41 -26.51 -16.23 -6.06
CA ASN A 41 -26.01 -17.57 -5.74
C ASN A 41 -24.70 -17.55 -4.94
N ALA A 42 -24.31 -16.39 -4.41
CA ALA A 42 -23.09 -16.23 -3.62
C ALA A 42 -23.41 -15.94 -2.16
N TYR A 43 -22.52 -16.35 -1.27
CA TYR A 43 -22.62 -16.14 0.17
C TYR A 43 -21.60 -15.12 0.62
N ASP A 44 -22.03 -14.12 1.37
CA ASP A 44 -21.14 -13.09 1.89
C ASP A 44 -20.62 -13.52 3.27
N MET A 45 -19.31 -13.51 3.47
CA MET A 45 -18.64 -13.97 4.68
C MET A 45 -17.83 -12.84 5.30
N CYS A 46 -17.94 -12.68 6.62
CA CYS A 46 -17.02 -11.85 7.40
C CYS A 46 -15.66 -12.54 7.51
N GLU A 47 -14.63 -11.78 7.92
CA GLU A 47 -13.24 -12.23 7.99
C GLU A 47 -13.05 -13.57 8.71
N ASP A 48 -13.53 -13.70 9.96
CA ASP A 48 -13.33 -14.96 10.70
C ASP A 48 -14.01 -16.17 10.04
N HIS A 49 -15.19 -15.97 9.44
CA HIS A 49 -15.91 -17.06 8.79
C HIS A 49 -15.26 -17.44 7.47
N ALA A 50 -14.75 -16.47 6.70
CA ALA A 50 -13.95 -16.75 5.53
C ALA A 50 -12.68 -17.53 5.91
N ASN A 51 -12.00 -17.14 6.99
CA ASN A 51 -10.77 -17.79 7.46
C ASN A 51 -11.00 -19.21 7.97
N ARG A 52 -12.11 -19.46 8.68
CA ARG A 52 -12.47 -20.79 9.22
C ARG A 52 -13.24 -21.67 8.24
N PHE A 53 -13.61 -21.14 7.08
CA PHE A 53 -14.38 -21.90 6.09
C PHE A 53 -13.56 -23.09 5.56
N ASN A 54 -14.19 -24.26 5.61
CA ASN A 54 -13.66 -25.49 5.03
C ASN A 54 -14.77 -26.13 4.20
N PRO A 55 -14.52 -26.50 2.94
CA PRO A 55 -15.52 -27.13 2.10
C PRO A 55 -15.75 -28.60 2.52
N PRO A 56 -16.77 -29.29 1.94
CA PRO A 56 -16.97 -30.73 2.11
C PRO A 56 -15.74 -31.57 1.71
N GLN A 57 -15.74 -32.86 2.07
CA GLN A 57 -14.70 -33.79 1.60
C GLN A 57 -14.69 -33.85 0.07
N ASP A 58 -13.50 -33.98 -0.51
CA ASP A 58 -13.24 -34.03 -1.95
C ASP A 58 -13.60 -32.75 -2.74
N TRP A 59 -13.81 -31.62 -2.05
CA TRP A 59 -13.98 -30.31 -2.70
C TRP A 59 -12.70 -29.49 -2.69
N GLN A 60 -12.42 -28.80 -3.80
CA GLN A 60 -11.30 -27.88 -3.90
C GLN A 60 -11.67 -26.50 -3.33
N LEU A 61 -10.86 -25.96 -2.43
CA LEU A 61 -11.00 -24.56 -1.96
C LEU A 61 -10.00 -23.66 -2.66
N ILE A 62 -10.50 -22.70 -3.45
CA ILE A 62 -9.68 -21.68 -4.11
C ILE A 62 -9.90 -20.36 -3.37
N ARG A 63 -8.84 -19.84 -2.75
CA ARG A 63 -8.85 -18.51 -2.11
C ARG A 63 -8.17 -17.50 -3.03
N LEU A 64 -8.94 -16.58 -3.61
CA LEU A 64 -8.43 -15.42 -4.31
C LEU A 64 -8.06 -14.37 -3.26
N VAL A 65 -6.96 -14.61 -2.55
CA VAL A 65 -6.34 -13.61 -1.67
C VAL A 65 -5.70 -12.54 -2.52
N THR A 66 -6.43 -11.47 -2.81
CA THR A 66 -5.80 -10.16 -2.97
C THR A 66 -5.71 -9.59 -1.57
N HIS A 67 -4.52 -9.55 -0.99
CA HIS A 67 -4.26 -8.96 0.32
C HIS A 67 -5.16 -7.73 0.55
N PHE A 68 -5.99 -7.77 1.60
CA PHE A 68 -6.77 -6.61 2.05
C PHE A 68 -5.88 -5.67 2.87
N ASP A 69 -4.63 -5.47 2.44
CA ASP A 69 -3.84 -4.41 3.04
C ASP A 69 -4.48 -3.09 2.62
N PRO A 70 -4.77 -2.19 3.58
CA PRO A 70 -5.11 -0.83 3.21
C PRO A 70 -3.97 -0.31 2.34
N VAL A 71 -4.31 0.39 1.24
CA VAL A 71 -3.32 1.09 0.44
C VAL A 71 -2.38 1.81 1.41
N PRO A 72 -1.06 1.53 1.34
CA PRO A 72 -0.12 2.22 2.21
C PRO A 72 -0.34 3.73 2.03
N PRO A 73 -0.38 4.51 3.12
CA PRO A 73 -0.72 5.92 3.05
C PRO A 73 0.16 6.59 2.00
N SER A 74 -0.47 7.39 1.14
CA SER A 74 0.26 8.11 0.10
C SER A 74 1.27 9.06 0.75
N GLY A 75 2.28 9.48 0.00
CA GLY A 75 3.23 10.47 0.50
C GLY A 75 2.54 11.75 1.00
N ASP A 76 1.43 12.14 0.36
CA ASP A 76 0.62 13.29 0.74
C ASP A 76 -0.12 13.08 2.07
N ASP A 77 -0.67 11.89 2.32
CA ASP A 77 -1.33 11.55 3.59
C ASP A 77 -0.32 11.60 4.76
N LEU A 78 0.90 11.13 4.54
CA LEU A 78 1.97 11.20 5.53
C LEU A 78 2.38 12.65 5.82
N LEU A 79 2.47 13.49 4.78
CA LEU A 79 2.74 14.92 4.94
C LEU A 79 1.61 15.62 5.71
N ALA A 80 0.35 15.28 5.44
CA ALA A 80 -0.81 15.83 6.14
C ALA A 80 -0.78 15.48 7.64
N LEU A 81 -0.40 14.26 8.00
CA LEU A 81 -0.24 13.86 9.41
C LEU A 81 0.90 14.62 10.10
N VAL A 82 2.04 14.81 9.42
CA VAL A 82 3.17 15.59 9.95
C VAL A 82 2.75 17.04 10.22
N ASP A 83 1.97 17.65 9.32
CA ASP A 83 1.47 19.00 9.51
C ASP A 83 0.43 19.08 10.63
N ALA A 84 -0.49 18.12 10.69
CA ALA A 84 -1.47 18.03 11.79
C ALA A 84 -0.80 17.94 13.17
N VAL A 85 0.26 17.15 13.31
CA VAL A 85 1.05 17.05 14.55
C VAL A 85 1.74 18.38 14.87
N ARG A 86 2.31 19.05 13.87
CA ARG A 86 2.93 20.36 14.05
C ARG A 86 1.93 21.42 14.50
N GLN A 87 0.72 21.39 13.95
CA GLN A 87 -0.36 22.31 14.31
C GLN A 87 -0.90 22.03 15.72
N ALA A 88 -1.05 20.75 16.08
CA ALA A 88 -1.41 20.35 17.44
C ALA A 88 -0.37 20.83 18.47
N ALA A 89 0.92 20.75 18.14
CA ALA A 89 2.01 21.27 18.99
C ALA A 89 2.07 22.81 19.04
N LYS A 90 1.57 23.50 18.02
CA LYS A 90 1.50 24.97 17.96
C LYS A 90 0.32 25.54 18.73
N THR A 91 -0.72 24.74 18.96
CA THR A 91 -1.92 25.17 19.67
C THR A 91 -1.57 25.23 21.16
N PRO A 92 -1.46 26.41 21.79
CA PRO A 92 -1.24 26.48 23.22
C PRO A 92 -2.44 25.82 23.90
N THR A 93 -2.19 24.79 24.71
CA THR A 93 -3.19 24.23 25.61
C THR A 93 -3.81 25.40 26.38
N PRO A 94 -5.13 25.65 26.32
CA PRO A 94 -5.74 26.58 27.24
C PRO A 94 -5.62 25.95 28.62
N SER A 95 -4.53 26.31 29.33
CA SER A 95 -4.37 26.03 30.74
C SER A 95 -5.62 26.52 31.44
N SER A 96 -6.34 25.60 32.07
CA SER A 96 -7.49 25.89 32.90
C SER A 96 -7.20 27.08 33.81
N GLU A 97 -8.10 28.05 33.74
CA GLU A 97 -8.15 29.26 34.56
C GLU A 97 -8.38 28.88 36.03
N ALA A 98 -7.32 28.61 36.79
CA ALA A 98 -7.34 28.69 38.26
C ALA A 98 -5.92 28.57 38.83
N SER A 99 -5.22 29.70 39.02
CA SER A 99 -4.55 30.07 40.28
C SER A 99 -3.65 31.31 40.14
N GLN A 100 -4.19 32.43 40.62
CA GLN A 100 -3.57 33.35 41.58
C GLN A 100 -2.21 34.01 41.26
N ALA A 101 -2.31 35.29 40.89
CA ALA A 101 -1.70 36.47 41.53
C ALA A 101 -0.29 36.35 42.14
N GLY A 102 0.64 37.18 41.62
CA GLY A 102 1.77 37.71 42.37
C GLY A 102 3.05 37.88 41.55
N GLY A 103 3.34 39.09 41.08
CA GLY A 103 4.73 39.50 40.78
C GLY A 103 5.51 39.77 42.09
N PRO A 104 6.78 40.25 42.05
CA PRO A 104 7.43 40.92 40.93
C PRO A 104 8.97 40.69 40.79
N LEU A 105 9.60 41.53 39.95
CA LEU A 105 10.99 42.01 39.97
C LEU A 105 12.05 41.35 39.06
N ARG A 106 12.23 42.08 37.96
CA ARG A 106 13.44 42.37 37.18
C ARG A 106 14.75 42.31 37.97
N SER A 107 15.79 41.69 37.40
CA SER A 107 17.20 42.04 37.62
C SER A 107 18.05 41.62 36.42
N SER A 108 18.85 42.57 35.95
CA SER A 108 19.83 42.43 34.87
C SER A 108 21.15 41.83 35.38
N ALA A 109 21.79 40.99 34.57
CA ALA A 109 23.25 40.83 34.44
C ALA A 109 23.49 39.96 33.18
N SER A 110 23.92 40.49 32.04
CA SER A 110 25.30 40.86 31.67
C SER A 110 26.29 39.69 31.69
N GLN A 111 26.63 39.16 30.51
CA GLN A 111 28.01 38.97 29.98
C GLN A 111 27.98 38.01 28.77
N THR A 112 28.13 38.50 27.55
CA THR A 112 29.40 38.70 26.80
C THR A 112 30.10 37.40 26.41
N THR A 113 30.19 37.19 25.10
CA THR A 113 31.25 36.57 24.28
C THR A 113 30.55 36.27 22.95
N ASP A 114 31.08 36.47 21.76
CA ASP A 114 32.30 37.03 21.22
C ASP A 114 31.94 37.31 19.75
N SER A 115 32.49 38.37 19.18
CA SER A 115 32.37 38.69 17.75
C SER A 115 33.20 37.70 16.91
N PRO A 116 33.04 37.52 15.57
CA PRO A 116 32.79 38.62 14.65
C PRO A 116 31.97 38.34 13.37
N SER A 117 31.55 39.46 12.79
CA SER A 117 31.23 39.69 11.39
C SER A 117 32.12 38.91 10.42
N ARG A 118 31.52 38.31 9.38
CA ARG A 118 32.17 38.25 8.07
C ARG A 118 31.17 38.17 6.93
N SER A 119 31.36 39.14 6.05
CA SER A 119 30.64 39.44 4.83
C SER A 119 30.53 38.26 3.88
N SER A 120 29.38 38.23 3.23
CA SER A 120 29.10 37.62 1.94
C SER A 120 30.20 37.93 0.93
N ARG A 121 30.83 36.90 0.36
CA ARG A 121 31.30 36.86 -1.03
C ARG A 121 31.25 35.42 -1.57
N PRO A 122 30.85 35.23 -2.84
CA PRO A 122 30.76 33.89 -3.42
C PRO A 122 32.15 33.42 -3.81
N ARG A 123 32.50 32.20 -3.42
CA ARG A 123 33.62 31.48 -4.05
C ARG A 123 33.03 30.62 -5.15
N THR A 124 33.25 31.04 -6.38
CA THR A 124 33.26 30.17 -7.55
C THR A 124 34.25 29.04 -7.27
N TYR A 125 33.74 27.81 -7.09
CA TYR A 125 34.53 26.63 -7.35
C TYR A 125 33.94 25.96 -8.58
N GLU A 126 34.79 25.93 -9.59
CA GLU A 126 34.59 25.24 -10.85
C GLU A 126 34.15 23.80 -10.64
N ALA A 127 33.39 23.35 -11.64
CA ALA A 127 33.01 21.99 -11.86
C ALA A 127 34.19 21.03 -11.67
N ARG A 128 33.99 20.03 -10.82
CA ARG A 128 34.77 18.80 -10.90
C ARG A 128 33.82 17.61 -10.95
N GLU A 129 33.69 17.11 -12.18
CA GLU A 129 33.64 15.71 -12.57
C GLU A 129 32.63 14.84 -11.82
N ARG A 130 31.44 14.69 -12.45
CA ARG A 130 30.51 13.59 -12.21
C ARG A 130 31.28 12.26 -12.20
N GLY A 131 31.12 11.48 -11.13
CA GLY A 131 31.45 10.05 -11.14
C GLY A 131 30.63 9.28 -12.20
N PRO A 132 30.99 8.03 -12.51
CA PRO A 132 30.56 7.32 -13.72
C PRO A 132 29.11 6.79 -13.67
N PHE A 133 28.27 7.32 -12.80
CA PHE A 133 26.87 6.93 -12.72
C PHE A 133 26.10 7.74 -13.77
N THR A 134 26.13 7.27 -15.01
CA THR A 134 25.27 7.78 -16.07
C THR A 134 23.83 7.71 -15.57
N SER A 135 23.15 8.86 -15.47
CA SER A 135 21.70 8.90 -15.32
C SER A 135 21.10 8.23 -16.55
N GLN A 136 20.74 6.96 -16.43
CA GLN A 136 19.80 6.33 -17.34
C GLN A 136 18.43 6.88 -16.97
N ASP A 137 17.78 7.51 -17.94
CA ASP A 137 16.37 7.86 -17.85
C ASP A 137 15.58 6.61 -17.41
N PRO A 138 14.61 6.72 -16.50
CA PRO A 138 13.77 5.58 -16.16
C PRO A 138 13.00 5.15 -17.41
N ASP A 139 13.26 3.92 -17.86
CA ASP A 139 12.57 3.27 -18.97
C ASP A 139 11.06 3.24 -18.68
N THR A 140 10.30 4.16 -19.27
CA THR A 140 8.83 4.24 -19.21
C THR A 140 8.17 3.36 -20.29
N SER A 141 8.88 2.35 -20.79
CA SER A 141 8.35 1.47 -21.83
C SER A 141 7.48 0.38 -21.21
N SER A 142 6.20 0.37 -21.61
CA SER A 142 5.20 -0.60 -21.17
C SER A 142 5.65 -2.05 -21.39
N PRO A 143 5.36 -2.97 -20.45
CA PRO A 143 5.80 -4.38 -20.48
C PRO A 143 5.19 -5.22 -21.60
N LEU A 144 4.29 -4.65 -22.41
CA LEU A 144 3.63 -5.33 -23.53
C LEU A 144 4.08 -4.83 -24.91
N ASP A 145 5.04 -3.90 -24.98
CA ASP A 145 5.53 -3.41 -26.26
C ASP A 145 6.47 -4.44 -26.92
N PRO A 146 6.16 -4.94 -28.14
CA PRO A 146 6.93 -5.97 -28.83
C PRO A 146 8.35 -5.51 -29.24
N GLN A 147 8.65 -4.21 -29.24
CA GLN A 147 9.98 -3.70 -29.54
C GLN A 147 10.83 -3.43 -28.29
N SER A 148 10.30 -3.69 -27.09
CA SER A 148 11.01 -3.43 -25.84
C SER A 148 12.22 -4.37 -25.62
N PRO A 149 13.28 -3.89 -24.94
CA PRO A 149 14.42 -4.72 -24.55
C PRO A 149 14.04 -5.85 -23.57
N TYR A 150 12.89 -5.76 -22.89
CA TYR A 150 12.33 -6.82 -22.05
C TYR A 150 11.78 -7.97 -22.90
N ALA A 151 11.01 -7.66 -23.95
CA ALA A 151 10.46 -8.64 -24.90
C ALA A 151 11.58 -9.37 -25.66
N LYS A 152 12.63 -8.65 -26.08
CA LYS A 152 13.79 -9.24 -26.79
C LYS A 152 14.56 -10.29 -25.99
N ARG A 153 14.50 -10.26 -24.65
CA ARG A 153 15.27 -11.17 -23.79
C ARG A 153 14.61 -12.52 -23.55
N ARG A 154 13.30 -12.66 -23.83
CA ARG A 154 12.51 -13.89 -23.57
C ARG A 154 12.13 -14.69 -24.81
N ALA A 155 12.45 -14.22 -26.00
CA ALA A 155 12.04 -14.87 -27.24
C ALA A 155 13.01 -16.01 -27.64
N GLN A 156 12.99 -17.13 -26.93
CA GLN A 156 13.37 -18.45 -27.47
C GLN A 156 12.56 -19.56 -26.79
N PHE A 157 11.36 -19.81 -27.30
CA PHE A 157 10.71 -21.11 -27.12
C PHE A 157 10.48 -21.70 -28.51
N THR A 158 11.09 -22.85 -28.79
CA THR A 158 10.77 -23.65 -29.97
C THR A 158 9.81 -24.73 -29.52
N VAL A 159 8.60 -24.73 -30.09
CA VAL A 159 7.64 -25.82 -29.92
C VAL A 159 8.13 -26.99 -30.77
N ILE A 160 8.57 -28.07 -30.13
CA ILE A 160 8.83 -29.34 -30.81
C ILE A 160 7.50 -30.07 -30.88
N SER A 161 6.91 -30.14 -32.08
CA SER A 161 5.73 -30.98 -32.34
C SER A 161 6.17 -32.44 -32.52
N ASP A 162 5.47 -33.35 -31.86
CA ASP A 162 5.69 -34.81 -31.86
C ASP A 162 5.21 -35.45 -33.18
N SER A 163 5.86 -35.15 -34.31
CA SER A 163 5.38 -35.65 -35.63
C SER A 163 6.49 -36.06 -36.60
N ASP A 164 7.67 -36.42 -36.12
CA ASP A 164 8.70 -37.05 -36.97
C ASP A 164 9.18 -38.38 -36.35
N ALA A 165 8.37 -39.41 -36.55
CA ALA A 165 8.78 -40.79 -36.34
C ALA A 165 8.30 -41.68 -37.49
N PRO A 166 9.19 -42.06 -38.42
CA PRO A 166 8.97 -43.22 -39.28
C PRO A 166 9.91 -44.38 -38.91
N HIS A 167 9.32 -45.35 -38.21
CA HIS A 167 9.26 -46.79 -38.54
C HIS A 167 10.58 -47.52 -38.88
N SER A 168 11.04 -48.30 -37.91
CA SER A 168 11.99 -49.41 -38.07
C SER A 168 11.50 -50.45 -39.05
N HIS A 169 12.40 -50.96 -39.90
CA HIS A 169 12.23 -52.21 -40.62
C HIS A 169 13.56 -52.97 -40.70
#